data_AF-A0A1H6S0F9-F1
#
_entry.id   AF-A0A1H6S0F9-F1
#
_cell.length_a   1.000
_cell.length_b   1.000
_cell.length_c   1.000
_cell.angle_alpha   90.00
_cell.angle_beta   90.00
_cell.angle_gamma   90.00
#
_symmetry.space_group_name_H-M   'P 1'
#
loop_
_entity.id
_entity.type
_entity.pdbx_description
1 polymer ?
#
loop_
_entity_poly.entity_id
_entity_poly.type
_entity_poly.pdbx_seq_one_letter_code
_entity_poly.pdbx_strand_id
1 'polypeptide(L)'
;MSDSKEISGQEAQQKVIEALSKIGGSPTLFGEYVVDGEKIWSSPFITVSSLKFKKNSKLIFDESVTRANKNLFIFAEQIVSEDQEALGEITWTDLEPTSPPIPGYGASGASMGGVESATGGTGANGPTGFQGENGANAPSITIIVKTIIGGLKVGLRGENGGPGGAGGTGGSGGQGGYGTPASQTMFDCRRGAGNGGAGGQGGAGGSGGAGGRGGNGGTFTLVTDAESAAAFSRLLLVDLSPGQGGAPGQGGAGGDGGYGGPGGTDARPYCWGAGNTGPTGPAGQPGGGGAPGQVGSPGVYYFGGLSSDDIKKVIK
;
A
#
# COMPACT_ATOMS: atom_id res chain seq x y z
N MET A 1 -15.97 -18.59 -3.82
CA MET A 1 -15.53 -19.75 -3.02
C MET A 1 -14.18 -20.15 -3.56
N SER A 2 -13.15 -20.22 -2.70
CA SER A 2 -11.83 -20.70 -3.14
C SER A 2 -11.92 -22.20 -3.43
N ASP A 3 -11.42 -22.62 -4.59
CA ASP A 3 -11.41 -24.05 -4.96
C ASP A 3 -10.54 -24.83 -3.97
N SER A 4 -11.15 -25.80 -3.29
CA SER A 4 -10.44 -26.71 -2.40
C SER A 4 -9.80 -27.83 -3.20
N LYS A 5 -8.57 -28.20 -2.84
CA LYS A 5 -7.82 -29.29 -3.46
C LYS A 5 -7.56 -30.40 -2.46
N GLU A 6 -8.04 -31.59 -2.76
CA GLU A 6 -7.72 -32.78 -1.99
C GLU A 6 -6.25 -33.16 -2.22
N ILE A 7 -5.52 -33.42 -1.14
CA ILE A 7 -4.15 -33.92 -1.16
C ILE A 7 -4.15 -35.41 -0.81
N SER A 8 -3.21 -36.15 -1.38
CA SER A 8 -3.05 -37.57 -1.09
C SER A 8 -2.68 -37.81 0.38
N GLY A 9 -2.94 -39.01 0.89
CA GLY A 9 -2.54 -39.38 2.26
C GLY A 9 -1.03 -39.26 2.50
N GLN A 10 -0.21 -39.47 1.47
CA GLN A 10 1.25 -39.27 1.54
C GLN A 10 1.62 -37.79 1.69
N GLU A 11 0.98 -36.91 0.93
CA GLU A 11 1.16 -35.45 1.04
C GLU A 11 0.66 -34.92 2.39
N ALA A 12 -0.48 -35.43 2.88
CA ALA A 12 -1.00 -35.12 4.21
C ALA A 12 -0.02 -35.55 5.30
N GLN A 13 0.57 -36.74 5.19
CA GLN A 13 1.59 -37.22 6.12
C GLN A 13 2.85 -36.35 6.08
N GLN A 14 3.28 -35.92 4.88
CA GLN A 14 4.41 -35.02 4.73
C GLN A 14 4.14 -33.66 5.37
N LYS A 15 2.93 -33.11 5.25
CA LYS A 15 2.51 -31.86 5.91
C LYS A 15 2.55 -31.97 7.43
N VAL A 16 2.15 -33.12 7.97
CA VAL A 16 2.26 -33.40 9.40
C VAL A 16 3.73 -33.50 9.84
N ILE A 17 4.58 -34.21 9.11
CA ILE A 17 6.01 -34.29 9.42
C ILE A 17 6.66 -32.90 9.40
N GLU A 18 6.31 -32.08 8.41
CA GLU A 18 6.74 -30.67 8.33
C GLU A 18 6.34 -29.91 9.60
N ALA A 19 5.07 -30.03 10.01
CA ALA A 19 4.56 -29.39 11.23
C ALA A 19 5.29 -29.86 12.50
N LEU A 20 5.46 -31.16 12.68
CA LEU A 20 6.15 -31.77 13.83
C LEU A 20 7.62 -31.33 13.92
N SER A 21 8.30 -31.23 12.77
CA SER A 21 9.69 -30.77 12.72
C SER A 21 9.85 -29.31 13.19
N LYS A 22 8.84 -28.48 12.96
CA LYS A 22 8.85 -27.05 13.31
C LYS A 22 8.59 -26.80 14.79
N ILE A 23 7.84 -27.67 15.44
CA ILE A 23 7.58 -27.59 16.88
C ILE A 23 8.62 -28.35 17.72
N GLY A 24 9.58 -29.03 17.07
CA GLY A 24 10.69 -29.72 17.75
C GLY A 24 10.34 -31.10 18.32
N GLY A 25 9.24 -31.73 17.89
CA GLY A 25 8.82 -33.04 18.39
C GLY A 25 7.32 -33.30 18.27
N SER A 26 6.82 -34.30 19.01
CA SER A 26 5.39 -34.56 19.13
C SER A 26 4.72 -33.48 19.99
N PRO A 27 3.58 -32.90 19.55
CA PRO A 27 2.87 -31.91 20.34
C PRO A 27 2.34 -32.59 21.61
N THR A 28 2.52 -31.94 22.75
CA THR A 28 1.75 -32.28 23.95
C THR A 28 0.51 -31.40 23.94
N LEU A 29 -0.67 -32.02 23.92
CA LEU A 29 -1.91 -31.27 23.93
C LEU A 29 -2.22 -30.76 25.33
N PHE A 30 -2.55 -29.49 25.44
CA PHE A 30 -2.89 -28.86 26.72
C PHE A 30 -4.37 -28.51 26.77
N GLY A 31 -5.11 -29.29 27.56
CA GLY A 31 -6.44 -28.94 28.08
C GLY A 31 -7.43 -28.34 27.08
N GLU A 32 -8.31 -27.49 27.59
CA GLU A 32 -9.25 -26.71 26.78
C GLU A 32 -8.79 -25.26 26.68
N TYR A 33 -8.83 -24.72 25.46
CA TYR A 33 -8.66 -23.30 25.19
C TYR A 33 -9.95 -22.70 24.66
N VAL A 34 -10.51 -21.74 25.41
CA VAL A 34 -11.76 -21.06 25.06
C VAL A 34 -11.46 -19.69 24.47
N VAL A 35 -11.87 -19.50 23.21
CA VAL A 35 -11.84 -18.23 22.50
C VAL A 35 -13.16 -17.51 22.77
N ASP A 36 -13.08 -16.43 23.53
CA ASP A 36 -14.18 -15.54 23.88
C ASP A 36 -13.83 -14.11 23.46
N GLY A 37 -14.67 -13.49 22.63
CA GLY A 37 -14.35 -12.26 21.91
C GLY A 37 -13.15 -12.43 20.98
N GLU A 38 -12.27 -11.44 20.94
CA GLU A 38 -11.04 -11.48 20.15
C GLU A 38 -9.85 -11.87 21.03
N LYS A 39 -9.13 -12.92 20.64
CA LYS A 39 -7.94 -13.42 21.35
C LYS A 39 -6.73 -13.38 20.41
N ILE A 40 -5.69 -12.66 20.84
CA ILE A 40 -4.42 -12.59 20.13
C ILE A 40 -3.54 -13.77 20.55
N TRP A 41 -2.91 -14.40 19.55
CA TRP A 41 -2.00 -15.51 19.74
C TRP A 41 -0.63 -15.21 19.11
N SER A 42 0.39 -15.14 19.95
CA SER A 42 1.76 -14.75 19.56
C SER A 42 2.74 -15.93 19.51
N SER A 43 2.26 -17.17 19.31
CA SER A 43 3.11 -18.34 19.05
C SER A 43 2.82 -18.93 17.66
N PRO A 44 3.83 -19.48 16.95
CA PRO A 44 3.63 -20.12 15.64
C PRO A 44 2.82 -21.42 15.70
N PHE A 45 2.56 -21.95 16.90
CA PHE A 45 1.73 -23.14 17.06
C PHE A 45 0.80 -23.07 18.27
N ILE A 46 -0.28 -23.85 18.17
CA ILE A 46 -1.27 -24.11 19.22
C ILE A 46 -1.41 -25.61 19.37
N THR A 47 -1.32 -26.14 20.59
CA THR A 47 -1.48 -27.56 20.90
C THR A 47 -2.46 -27.73 22.06
N VAL A 48 -3.71 -28.08 21.77
CA VAL A 48 -4.80 -28.12 22.76
C VAL A 48 -5.64 -29.38 22.58
N SER A 49 -6.24 -29.91 23.63
CA SER A 49 -7.19 -31.02 23.45
C SER A 49 -8.50 -30.52 22.83
N SER A 50 -9.01 -29.39 23.33
CA SER A 50 -10.24 -28.76 22.86
C SER A 50 -10.02 -27.29 22.54
N LEU A 51 -10.28 -26.87 21.30
CA LEU A 51 -10.32 -25.47 20.90
C LEU A 51 -11.78 -25.04 20.73
N LYS A 52 -12.29 -24.25 21.68
CA LYS A 52 -13.70 -23.88 21.73
C LYS A 52 -13.91 -22.41 21.39
N PHE A 53 -14.78 -22.12 20.43
CA PHE A 53 -15.17 -20.78 20.04
C PHE A 53 -16.57 -20.46 20.57
N LYS A 54 -16.68 -19.39 21.37
CA LYS A 54 -17.97 -18.77 21.68
C LYS A 54 -18.54 -18.05 20.46
N LYS A 55 -19.81 -17.66 20.55
CA LYS A 55 -20.51 -16.86 19.54
C LYS A 55 -19.67 -15.65 19.11
N ASN A 56 -19.43 -15.50 17.79
CA ASN A 56 -18.68 -14.38 17.19
C ASN A 56 -17.23 -14.22 17.69
N SER A 57 -16.60 -15.28 18.19
CA SER A 57 -15.23 -15.16 18.70
C SER A 57 -14.17 -15.37 17.61
N LYS A 58 -13.03 -14.71 17.79
CA LYS A 58 -11.91 -14.74 16.84
C LYS A 58 -10.60 -15.05 17.54
N LEU A 59 -9.83 -15.94 16.93
CA LEU A 59 -8.45 -16.20 17.26
C LEU A 59 -7.57 -15.55 16.19
N ILE A 60 -6.75 -14.58 16.61
CA ILE A 60 -5.97 -13.72 15.73
C ILE A 60 -4.49 -14.03 15.96
N PHE A 61 -3.80 -14.52 14.93
CA PHE A 61 -2.35 -14.64 14.98
C PHE A 61 -1.69 -13.26 14.86
N ASP A 62 -0.83 -12.98 15.82
CA ASP A 62 -0.13 -11.70 15.95
C ASP A 62 0.85 -11.45 14.79
N GLU A 63 1.01 -10.18 14.42
CA GLU A 63 1.90 -9.72 13.36
C GLU A 63 3.35 -10.16 13.61
N SER A 64 3.80 -10.13 14.86
CA SER A 64 5.16 -10.54 15.23
C SER A 64 5.45 -11.98 14.80
N VAL A 65 4.44 -12.86 14.85
CA VAL A 65 4.55 -14.26 14.44
C VAL A 65 4.38 -14.41 12.95
N THR A 66 3.40 -13.75 12.33
CA THR A 66 3.12 -13.94 10.90
C THR A 66 4.21 -13.34 10.02
N ARG A 67 4.89 -12.28 10.47
CA ARG A 67 6.06 -11.72 9.79
C ARG A 67 7.32 -12.57 9.99
N ALA A 68 7.53 -13.14 11.18
CA ALA A 68 8.69 -13.98 11.47
C ALA A 68 8.55 -15.40 10.92
N ASN A 69 7.35 -15.97 10.98
CA ASN A 69 7.00 -17.33 10.63
C ASN A 69 5.74 -17.34 9.76
N LYS A 70 5.95 -17.57 8.47
CA LYS A 70 4.84 -17.70 7.52
C LYS A 70 4.06 -19.00 7.64
N ASN A 71 4.48 -19.93 8.48
CA ASN A 71 3.83 -21.22 8.67
C ASN A 71 3.36 -21.34 10.13
N LEU A 72 2.05 -21.51 10.29
CA LEU A 72 1.37 -21.63 11.57
C LEU A 72 0.71 -22.99 11.68
N PHE A 73 0.73 -23.57 12.88
CA PHE A 73 0.24 -24.93 13.12
C PHE A 73 -0.76 -24.99 14.26
N ILE A 74 -1.86 -25.69 14.06
CA ILE A 74 -2.85 -25.94 15.11
C ILE A 74 -3.03 -27.44 15.23
N PHE A 75 -2.78 -27.98 16.42
CA PHE A 75 -3.02 -29.35 16.78
C PHE A 75 -4.16 -29.40 17.79
N ALA A 76 -5.25 -30.07 17.44
CA ALA A 76 -6.41 -30.21 18.31
C ALA A 76 -7.04 -31.60 18.22
N GLU A 77 -7.56 -32.14 19.33
CA GLU A 77 -8.47 -33.29 19.21
C GLU A 77 -9.81 -32.82 18.62
N GLN A 78 -10.33 -31.72 19.15
CA GLN A 78 -11.57 -31.15 18.66
C GLN A 78 -11.51 -29.63 18.53
N ILE A 79 -12.14 -29.13 17.47
CA ILE A 79 -12.47 -27.73 17.30
C ILE A 79 -13.99 -27.61 17.35
N VAL A 80 -14.50 -26.76 18.24
CA VAL A 80 -15.93 -26.62 18.51
C VAL A 80 -16.34 -25.16 18.37
N SER A 81 -17.24 -24.86 17.43
CA SER A 81 -17.99 -23.61 17.42
C SER A 81 -19.31 -23.83 18.16
N GLU A 82 -19.55 -23.05 19.24
CA GLU A 82 -20.78 -23.18 20.04
C GLU A 82 -22.03 -22.79 19.26
N ASP A 83 -21.91 -21.87 18.30
CA ASP A 83 -23.00 -21.33 17.50
C ASP A 83 -22.75 -21.62 16.02
N GLN A 84 -23.69 -22.29 15.36
CA GLN A 84 -23.59 -22.67 13.94
C GLN A 84 -23.92 -21.50 13.00
N GLU A 85 -24.60 -20.46 13.48
CA GLU A 85 -24.87 -19.23 12.72
C GLU A 85 -23.74 -18.21 12.88
N ALA A 86 -22.98 -18.32 13.97
CA ALA A 86 -21.88 -17.42 14.32
C ALA A 86 -20.60 -18.20 14.60
N LEU A 87 -20.06 -18.81 13.54
CA LEU A 87 -18.85 -19.63 13.57
C LEU A 87 -17.67 -18.89 14.19
N GLY A 88 -16.85 -19.62 14.95
CA GLY A 88 -15.55 -19.14 15.36
C GLY A 88 -14.64 -18.84 14.17
N GLU A 89 -13.82 -17.82 14.27
CA GLU A 89 -12.89 -17.42 13.21
C GLU A 89 -11.43 -17.57 13.63
N ILE A 90 -10.62 -18.16 12.76
CA ILE A 90 -9.16 -18.13 12.85
C ILE A 90 -8.65 -17.18 11.77
N THR A 91 -7.92 -16.17 12.17
CA THR A 91 -7.39 -15.15 11.27
C THR A 91 -6.03 -14.64 11.74
N TRP A 92 -5.51 -13.63 11.07
CA TRP A 92 -4.24 -13.00 11.36
C TRP A 92 -4.40 -11.48 11.37
N THR A 93 -3.40 -10.78 11.92
CA THR A 93 -3.42 -9.32 11.99
C THR A 93 -3.29 -8.72 10.59
N ASP A 94 -4.38 -8.15 10.07
CA ASP A 94 -4.44 -7.37 8.82
C ASP A 94 -4.37 -5.88 9.18
N LEU A 95 -3.29 -5.21 8.79
CA LEU A 95 -3.11 -3.78 9.04
C LEU A 95 -3.54 -2.95 7.83
N GLU A 96 -4.33 -1.90 8.08
CA GLU A 96 -4.61 -0.92 7.05
C GLU A 96 -3.33 -0.17 6.66
N PRO A 97 -3.01 -0.07 5.36
CA PRO A 97 -1.80 0.59 4.91
C PRO A 97 -1.87 2.10 5.17
N THR A 98 -0.72 2.70 5.48
CA THR A 98 -0.65 4.14 5.76
C THR A 98 -0.70 4.96 4.47
N SER A 99 -1.24 6.17 4.57
CA SER A 99 -1.20 7.11 3.44
C SER A 99 0.18 7.78 3.36
N PRO A 100 0.81 7.84 2.18
CA PRO A 100 2.10 8.50 2.05
C PRO A 100 2.01 10.00 2.32
N PRO A 101 3.10 10.64 2.77
CA PRO A 101 3.13 12.08 2.98
C PRO A 101 2.95 12.85 1.65
N ILE A 102 2.39 14.05 1.74
CA ILE A 102 2.24 14.95 0.59
C ILE A 102 3.64 15.49 0.22
N PRO A 103 4.09 15.35 -1.04
CA PRO A 103 5.36 15.93 -1.45
C PRO A 103 5.34 17.45 -1.41
N GLY A 104 6.53 18.04 -1.27
CA GLY A 104 6.72 19.49 -1.29
C GLY A 104 6.54 20.12 -2.67
N TYR A 105 7.02 21.37 -2.77
CA TYR A 105 6.89 22.20 -3.97
C TYR A 105 8.22 22.26 -4.73
N GLY A 106 8.14 22.43 -6.04
CA GLY A 106 9.28 22.84 -6.85
C GLY A 106 9.75 24.24 -6.42
N ALA A 107 11.08 24.45 -6.42
CA ALA A 107 11.66 25.77 -6.15
C ALA A 107 11.21 26.79 -7.21
N SER A 108 10.94 28.02 -6.78
CA SER A 108 10.61 29.09 -7.72
C SER A 108 11.83 29.51 -8.53
N GLY A 109 11.60 29.92 -9.78
CA GLY A 109 12.63 30.43 -10.66
C GLY A 109 13.22 31.75 -10.16
N ALA A 110 14.48 32.01 -10.51
CA ALA A 110 15.17 33.23 -10.09
C ALA A 110 14.46 34.48 -10.64
N SER A 111 14.14 35.42 -9.76
CA SER A 111 13.63 36.73 -10.18
C SER A 111 14.77 37.57 -10.74
N MET A 112 14.59 38.10 -11.94
CA MET A 112 15.56 38.96 -12.64
C MET A 112 15.15 40.42 -12.59
N GLY A 113 14.20 40.81 -11.72
CA GLY A 113 13.65 42.17 -11.63
C GLY A 113 14.66 43.29 -11.42
N GLY A 114 15.90 42.99 -11.03
CA GLY A 114 17.01 43.95 -10.89
C GLY A 114 18.04 43.92 -12.03
N VAL A 115 17.80 43.15 -13.09
CA VAL A 115 18.71 43.00 -14.23
C VAL A 115 18.04 43.51 -15.49
N GLU A 116 18.73 44.34 -16.26
CA GLU A 116 18.17 44.96 -17.45
C GLU A 116 17.79 43.92 -18.53
N SER A 117 16.53 43.95 -18.97
CA SER A 117 15.94 43.14 -20.04
C SER A 117 16.12 41.61 -19.89
N ALA A 118 16.50 41.13 -18.71
CA ALA A 118 16.77 39.71 -18.50
C ALA A 118 15.49 38.88 -18.39
N THR A 119 15.51 37.66 -18.91
CA THR A 119 14.39 36.72 -18.76
C THR A 119 14.38 36.13 -17.36
N GLY A 120 13.21 36.05 -16.73
CA GLY A 120 13.05 35.38 -15.43
C GLY A 120 13.45 33.90 -15.50
N GLY A 121 13.95 33.36 -14.39
CA GLY A 121 14.35 31.95 -14.32
C GLY A 121 13.15 31.01 -14.39
N THR A 122 13.34 29.81 -14.94
CA THR A 122 12.30 28.77 -14.96
C THR A 122 12.09 28.20 -13.55
N GLY A 123 10.84 27.95 -13.17
CA GLY A 123 10.51 27.22 -11.95
C GLY A 123 10.93 25.76 -12.02
N ALA A 124 11.34 25.17 -10.90
CA ALA A 124 11.71 23.77 -10.83
C ALA A 124 10.46 22.87 -10.87
N ASN A 125 10.61 21.66 -11.37
CA ASN A 125 9.51 20.70 -11.38
C ASN A 125 9.12 20.27 -9.96
N GLY A 126 7.85 19.93 -9.78
CA GLY A 126 7.36 19.33 -8.56
C GLY A 126 7.94 17.92 -8.36
N PRO A 127 8.18 17.49 -7.11
CA PRO A 127 8.67 16.14 -6.82
C PRO A 127 7.62 15.07 -7.15
N THR A 128 8.07 13.89 -7.57
CA THR A 128 7.19 12.71 -7.73
C THR A 128 6.59 12.28 -6.39
N GLY A 129 5.34 11.85 -6.41
CA GLY A 129 4.65 11.26 -5.27
C GLY A 129 5.28 9.96 -4.80
N PHE A 130 5.19 9.68 -3.51
CA PHE A 130 5.71 8.47 -2.91
C PHE A 130 4.92 7.23 -3.35
N GLN A 131 5.60 6.10 -3.49
CA GLN A 131 4.92 4.82 -3.71
C GLN A 131 4.10 4.45 -2.47
N GLY A 132 2.90 3.88 -2.69
CA GLY A 132 2.09 3.31 -1.63
C GLY A 132 2.71 2.03 -1.05
N GLU A 133 2.44 1.76 0.22
CA GLU A 133 2.95 0.59 0.92
C GLU A 133 2.40 -0.71 0.31
N ASN A 134 3.23 -1.73 0.16
CA ASN A 134 2.73 -3.03 -0.29
C ASN A 134 2.02 -3.73 0.87
N GLY A 135 0.85 -4.31 0.61
CA GLY A 135 0.14 -5.14 1.59
C GLY A 135 0.91 -6.43 1.87
N ALA A 136 0.86 -6.91 3.11
CA ALA A 136 1.51 -8.15 3.49
C ALA A 136 0.77 -9.39 2.96
N ASN A 137 1.54 -10.42 2.65
CA ASN A 137 0.99 -11.72 2.26
C ASN A 137 0.49 -12.44 3.50
N ALA A 138 -0.70 -13.03 3.43
CA ALA A 138 -1.23 -13.82 4.52
C ALA A 138 -0.39 -15.08 4.79
N PRO A 139 -0.37 -15.56 6.06
CA PRO A 139 0.39 -16.73 6.44
C PRO A 139 -0.24 -18.01 5.89
N SER A 140 0.52 -19.10 6.01
CA SER A 140 0.06 -20.46 5.77
C SER A 140 -0.34 -21.09 7.10
N ILE A 141 -1.59 -21.54 7.23
CA ILE A 141 -2.09 -22.23 8.43
C ILE A 141 -2.34 -23.70 8.09
N THR A 142 -1.75 -24.59 8.88
CA THR A 142 -2.05 -26.02 8.85
C THR A 142 -2.77 -26.41 10.13
N ILE A 143 -4.00 -26.90 10.00
CA ILE A 143 -4.80 -27.43 11.11
C ILE A 143 -4.77 -28.95 11.02
N ILE A 144 -4.29 -29.58 12.08
CA ILE A 144 -4.30 -31.02 12.28
C ILE A 144 -5.30 -31.30 13.40
N VAL A 145 -6.44 -31.86 13.02
CA VAL A 145 -7.58 -32.01 13.92
C VAL A 145 -8.27 -33.35 13.74
N LYS A 146 -8.72 -33.97 14.84
CA LYS A 146 -9.49 -35.21 14.76
C LYS A 146 -10.96 -34.98 14.45
N THR A 147 -11.60 -33.98 15.07
CA THR A 147 -13.02 -33.66 14.84
C THR A 147 -13.29 -32.15 14.78
N ILE A 148 -14.16 -31.72 13.87
CA ILE A 148 -14.71 -30.35 13.84
C ILE A 148 -16.21 -30.41 14.12
N ILE A 149 -16.68 -29.62 15.09
CA ILE A 149 -18.09 -29.55 15.50
C ILE A 149 -18.61 -28.13 15.26
N GLY A 150 -19.75 -28.01 14.58
CA GLY A 150 -20.41 -26.72 14.33
C GLY A 150 -19.84 -25.90 13.17
N GLY A 151 -18.64 -26.25 12.66
CA GLY A 151 -17.97 -25.54 11.57
C GLY A 151 -16.95 -24.51 12.06
N LEU A 152 -16.24 -23.88 11.13
CA LEU A 152 -15.18 -22.91 11.44
C LEU A 152 -14.97 -21.95 10.26
N LYS A 153 -14.71 -20.68 10.58
CA LYS A 153 -14.28 -19.68 9.60
C LYS A 153 -12.75 -19.53 9.64
N VAL A 154 -12.14 -19.43 8.48
CA VAL A 154 -10.70 -19.20 8.33
C VAL A 154 -10.49 -18.00 7.41
N GLY A 155 -9.98 -16.91 7.97
CA GLY A 155 -9.69 -15.67 7.25
C GLY A 155 -8.19 -15.51 7.02
N LEU A 156 -7.72 -15.86 5.83
CA LEU A 156 -6.33 -15.67 5.38
C LEU A 156 -6.29 -14.83 4.11
N ARG A 157 -7.08 -13.77 4.10
CA ARG A 157 -7.04 -12.74 3.07
C ARG A 157 -5.69 -12.01 3.14
N GLY A 158 -5.12 -11.67 1.98
CA GLY A 158 -3.94 -10.80 1.91
C GLY A 158 -4.29 -9.32 2.14
N GLU A 159 -3.37 -8.54 2.72
CA GLU A 159 -3.65 -7.13 3.03
C GLU A 159 -3.74 -6.28 1.76
N ASN A 160 -4.51 -5.20 1.82
CA ASN A 160 -4.58 -4.26 0.70
C ASN A 160 -3.27 -3.45 0.59
N GLY A 161 -2.90 -3.08 -0.63
CA GLY A 161 -1.83 -2.12 -0.87
C GLY A 161 -2.28 -0.69 -0.53
N GLY A 162 -1.37 0.11 -0.01
CA GLY A 162 -1.58 1.52 0.29
C GLY A 162 -1.72 2.40 -0.95
N PRO A 163 -2.42 3.55 -0.84
CA PRO A 163 -2.53 4.49 -1.94
C PRO A 163 -1.17 5.10 -2.30
N GLY A 164 -0.96 5.42 -3.57
CA GLY A 164 0.19 6.22 -4.00
C GLY A 164 0.04 7.68 -3.54
N GLY A 165 1.16 8.32 -3.19
CA GLY A 165 1.19 9.73 -2.80
C GLY A 165 0.91 10.65 -4.00
N ALA A 166 0.26 11.79 -3.76
CA ALA A 166 0.09 12.82 -4.79
C ALA A 166 1.45 13.34 -5.27
N GLY A 167 1.57 13.82 -6.50
CA GLY A 167 2.74 14.54 -6.98
C GLY A 167 2.81 15.96 -6.40
N GLY A 168 4.02 16.48 -6.21
CA GLY A 168 4.24 17.84 -5.75
C GLY A 168 3.93 18.89 -6.81
N THR A 169 3.61 20.11 -6.39
CA THR A 169 3.31 21.22 -7.32
C THR A 169 4.61 21.78 -7.90
N GLY A 170 4.60 22.16 -9.18
CA GLY A 170 5.71 22.83 -9.83
C GLY A 170 5.99 24.22 -9.24
N GLY A 171 7.25 24.64 -9.26
CA GLY A 171 7.65 25.97 -8.80
C GLY A 171 7.19 27.06 -9.76
N SER A 172 6.90 28.25 -9.22
CA SER A 172 6.56 29.40 -10.06
C SER A 172 7.75 29.87 -10.91
N GLY A 173 7.49 30.44 -12.08
CA GLY A 173 8.51 31.11 -12.88
C GLY A 173 8.97 32.42 -12.22
N GLY A 174 10.24 32.77 -12.41
CA GLY A 174 10.81 34.02 -11.90
C GLY A 174 10.32 35.23 -12.69
N GLN A 175 10.30 36.40 -12.05
CA GLN A 175 9.95 37.65 -12.74
C GLN A 175 11.02 38.05 -13.75
N GLY A 176 10.60 38.60 -14.89
CA GLY A 176 11.50 39.22 -15.87
C GLY A 176 12.12 40.52 -15.36
N GLY A 177 13.23 40.92 -15.97
CA GLY A 177 14.00 42.10 -15.63
C GLY A 177 13.44 43.40 -16.19
N TYR A 178 13.81 44.54 -15.59
CA TYR A 178 13.31 45.84 -16.04
C TYR A 178 13.88 46.25 -17.39
N GLY A 179 13.12 47.01 -18.18
CA GLY A 179 13.57 47.50 -19.48
C GLY A 179 14.54 48.67 -19.35
N THR A 180 15.45 48.81 -20.31
CA THR A 180 16.45 49.87 -20.33
C THR A 180 15.81 51.26 -20.23
N PRO A 181 16.19 52.13 -19.29
CA PRO A 181 15.70 53.51 -19.28
C PRO A 181 16.08 54.26 -20.55
N ALA A 182 15.20 55.16 -20.99
CA ALA A 182 15.51 56.09 -22.07
C ALA A 182 16.73 56.95 -21.68
N SER A 183 17.51 57.38 -22.67
CA SER A 183 18.67 58.24 -22.46
C SER A 183 18.65 59.39 -23.44
N GLN A 184 18.96 60.59 -22.97
CA GLN A 184 19.00 61.80 -23.77
C GLN A 184 20.31 62.56 -23.56
N THR A 185 20.61 63.46 -24.48
CA THR A 185 21.65 64.48 -24.36
C THR A 185 21.00 65.83 -24.03
N MET A 186 21.79 66.90 -23.96
CA MET A 186 21.27 68.26 -23.68
C MET A 186 20.29 68.77 -24.76
N PHE A 187 20.30 68.19 -25.97
CA PHE A 187 19.52 68.68 -27.10
C PHE A 187 18.81 67.60 -27.94
N ASP A 188 18.99 66.32 -27.62
CA ASP A 188 18.47 65.23 -28.46
C ASP A 188 18.22 63.93 -27.67
N CYS A 189 17.29 63.10 -28.14
CA CYS A 189 17.07 61.77 -27.63
C CYS A 189 18.12 60.80 -28.17
N ARG A 190 18.90 60.20 -27.26
CA ARG A 190 19.95 59.24 -27.64
C ARG A 190 19.39 57.83 -27.84
N ARG A 191 18.40 57.45 -27.02
CA ARG A 191 17.78 56.12 -27.03
C ARG A 191 16.43 56.18 -26.31
N GLY A 192 15.40 55.59 -26.92
CA GLY A 192 14.11 55.38 -26.25
C GLY A 192 14.18 54.35 -25.12
N ALA A 193 13.07 54.20 -24.39
CA ALA A 193 12.96 53.17 -23.36
C ALA A 193 12.88 51.77 -23.98
N GLY A 194 13.60 50.81 -23.39
CA GLY A 194 13.56 49.40 -23.74
C GLY A 194 12.39 48.67 -23.06
N ASN A 195 11.91 47.58 -23.66
CA ASN A 195 10.90 46.72 -23.05
C ASN A 195 11.49 45.93 -21.87
N GLY A 196 10.63 45.55 -20.92
CA GLY A 196 11.02 44.62 -19.87
C GLY A 196 11.30 43.21 -20.42
N GLY A 197 12.13 42.46 -19.70
CA GLY A 197 12.40 41.05 -19.97
C GLY A 197 11.17 40.18 -19.74
N ALA A 198 11.08 39.06 -20.45
CA ALA A 198 10.00 38.09 -20.27
C ALA A 198 10.06 37.42 -18.89
N GLY A 199 8.91 37.06 -18.34
CA GLY A 199 8.85 36.21 -17.16
C GLY A 199 9.30 34.78 -17.48
N GLY A 200 9.81 34.09 -16.47
CA GLY A 200 10.24 32.71 -16.58
C GLY A 200 9.05 31.75 -16.69
N GLN A 201 9.27 30.58 -17.30
CA GLN A 201 8.26 29.53 -17.34
C GLN A 201 8.06 28.90 -15.95
N GLY A 202 6.82 28.54 -15.60
CA GLY A 202 6.54 27.74 -14.41
C GLY A 202 7.01 26.29 -14.57
N GLY A 203 7.48 25.67 -13.48
CA GLY A 203 7.90 24.28 -13.46
C GLY A 203 6.74 23.32 -13.64
N ALA A 204 6.97 22.15 -14.23
CA ALA A 204 5.92 21.14 -14.36
C ALA A 204 5.54 20.54 -12.99
N GLY A 205 4.31 20.07 -12.86
CA GLY A 205 3.89 19.30 -11.69
C GLY A 205 4.58 17.95 -11.64
N GLY A 206 4.83 17.45 -10.43
CA GLY A 206 5.38 16.12 -10.23
C GLY A 206 4.37 15.03 -10.57
N SER A 207 4.83 13.87 -11.04
CA SER A 207 3.94 12.72 -11.25
C SER A 207 3.42 12.18 -9.92
N GLY A 208 2.21 11.61 -9.92
CA GLY A 208 1.71 10.84 -8.78
C GLY A 208 2.53 9.58 -8.53
N GLY A 209 2.60 9.15 -7.28
CA GLY A 209 3.22 7.89 -6.90
C GLY A 209 2.37 6.69 -7.29
N ALA A 210 2.99 5.55 -7.54
CA ALA A 210 2.26 4.31 -7.80
C ALA A 210 1.56 3.81 -6.53
N GLY A 211 0.38 3.20 -6.69
CA GLY A 211 -0.28 2.46 -5.62
C GLY A 211 0.53 1.23 -5.21
N GLY A 212 0.48 0.88 -3.92
CA GLY A 212 1.11 -0.31 -3.39
C GLY A 212 0.45 -1.58 -3.92
N ARG A 213 1.22 -2.66 -4.06
CA ARG A 213 0.68 -3.96 -4.45
C ARG A 213 -0.11 -4.58 -3.29
N GLY A 214 -1.24 -5.21 -3.58
CA GLY A 214 -1.98 -6.02 -2.60
C GLY A 214 -1.26 -7.34 -2.29
N GLY A 215 -1.35 -7.78 -1.04
CA GLY A 215 -0.79 -9.03 -0.56
C GLY A 215 -1.50 -10.25 -1.13
N ASN A 216 -0.80 -11.36 -1.24
CA ASN A 216 -1.39 -12.63 -1.64
C ASN A 216 -2.22 -13.23 -0.50
N GLY A 217 -3.29 -13.94 -0.85
CA GLY A 217 -4.02 -14.80 0.08
C GLY A 217 -3.15 -15.95 0.58
N GLY A 218 -3.48 -16.45 1.78
CA GLY A 218 -2.68 -17.43 2.49
C GLY A 218 -2.91 -18.86 1.99
N THR A 219 -2.11 -19.79 2.51
CA THR A 219 -2.35 -21.21 2.25
C THR A 219 -3.03 -21.84 3.46
N PHE A 220 -4.20 -22.42 3.25
CA PHE A 220 -4.88 -23.16 4.32
C PHE A 220 -4.78 -24.66 4.06
N THR A 221 -4.35 -25.43 5.04
CA THR A 221 -4.27 -26.90 4.96
C THR A 221 -5.03 -27.53 6.11
N LEU A 222 -6.05 -28.33 5.81
CA LEU A 222 -6.74 -29.16 6.79
C LEU A 222 -6.21 -30.60 6.69
N VAL A 223 -5.69 -31.13 7.78
CA VAL A 223 -5.37 -32.56 7.91
C VAL A 223 -6.25 -33.15 9.01
N THR A 224 -7.00 -34.17 8.65
CA THR A 224 -7.92 -34.84 9.57
C THR A 224 -7.99 -36.35 9.27
N ASP A 225 -8.93 -37.06 9.88
CA ASP A 225 -9.19 -38.44 9.55
C ASP A 225 -9.67 -38.57 8.10
N ALA A 226 -9.15 -39.56 7.36
CA ALA A 226 -9.44 -39.74 5.94
C ALA A 226 -10.93 -39.94 5.64
N GLU A 227 -11.69 -40.56 6.53
CA GLU A 227 -13.13 -40.75 6.36
C GLU A 227 -13.91 -39.44 6.56
N SER A 228 -13.34 -38.49 7.32
CA SER A 228 -13.99 -37.23 7.70
C SER A 228 -13.51 -36.02 6.89
N ALA A 229 -12.40 -36.13 6.14
CA ALA A 229 -11.77 -35.01 5.45
C ALA A 229 -12.69 -34.27 4.48
N ALA A 230 -13.42 -35.00 3.64
CA ALA A 230 -14.37 -34.42 2.70
C ALA A 230 -15.62 -33.83 3.37
N ALA A 231 -16.02 -34.34 4.53
CA ALA A 231 -17.15 -33.81 5.29
C ALA A 231 -16.75 -32.50 5.99
N PHE A 232 -15.60 -32.48 6.65
CA PHE A 232 -15.11 -31.30 7.35
C PHE A 232 -14.76 -30.17 6.41
N SER A 233 -14.24 -30.44 5.20
CA SER A 233 -13.96 -29.38 4.24
C SER A 233 -15.20 -28.58 3.83
N ARG A 234 -16.40 -29.18 3.91
CA ARG A 234 -17.68 -28.51 3.64
C ARG A 234 -18.21 -27.69 4.82
N LEU A 235 -17.71 -27.95 6.03
CA LEU A 235 -18.06 -27.21 7.24
C LEU A 235 -17.20 -25.94 7.44
N LEU A 236 -16.27 -25.68 6.53
CA LEU A 236 -15.35 -24.55 6.62
C LEU A 236 -15.76 -23.40 5.70
N LEU A 237 -15.78 -22.20 6.27
CA LEU A 237 -15.87 -20.95 5.52
C LEU A 237 -14.47 -20.33 5.40
N VAL A 238 -13.82 -20.54 4.26
CA VAL A 238 -12.44 -20.10 4.04
C VAL A 238 -12.40 -18.88 3.12
N ASP A 239 -11.87 -17.76 3.62
CA ASP A 239 -11.54 -16.58 2.83
C ASP A 239 -10.03 -16.52 2.59
N LEU A 240 -9.64 -16.82 1.35
CA LEU A 240 -8.26 -16.72 0.86
C LEU A 240 -8.14 -15.64 -0.22
N SER A 241 -9.01 -14.64 -0.18
CA SER A 241 -9.03 -13.59 -1.18
C SER A 241 -7.69 -12.82 -1.21
N PRO A 242 -7.25 -12.37 -2.38
CA PRO A 242 -6.09 -11.50 -2.45
C PRO A 242 -6.43 -10.12 -1.89
N GLY A 243 -5.39 -9.45 -1.39
CA GLY A 243 -5.42 -8.02 -1.15
C GLY A 243 -5.58 -7.24 -2.44
N GLN A 244 -6.33 -6.14 -2.37
CA GLN A 244 -6.50 -5.23 -3.50
C GLN A 244 -5.24 -4.38 -3.67
N GLY A 245 -4.96 -3.98 -4.91
CA GLY A 245 -3.94 -2.98 -5.17
C GLY A 245 -4.38 -1.60 -4.69
N GLY A 246 -3.43 -0.79 -4.24
CA GLY A 246 -3.67 0.58 -3.82
C GLY A 246 -4.05 1.49 -4.98
N ALA A 247 -4.83 2.53 -4.69
CA ALA A 247 -5.17 3.55 -5.67
C ALA A 247 -3.90 4.30 -6.14
N PRO A 248 -3.83 4.73 -7.41
CA PRO A 248 -2.73 5.56 -7.88
C PRO A 248 -2.76 6.95 -7.23
N GLY A 249 -1.57 7.53 -7.02
CA GLY A 249 -1.45 8.92 -6.63
C GLY A 249 -1.83 9.87 -7.77
N GLN A 250 -2.45 11.00 -7.44
CA GLN A 250 -2.75 12.04 -8.44
C GLN A 250 -1.47 12.80 -8.82
N GLY A 251 -1.41 13.32 -10.05
CA GLY A 251 -0.33 14.23 -10.46
C GLY A 251 -0.44 15.59 -9.78
N GLY A 252 0.70 16.25 -9.58
CA GLY A 252 0.75 17.60 -9.03
C GLY A 252 0.39 18.67 -10.05
N ALA A 253 -0.02 19.84 -9.58
CA ALA A 253 -0.27 20.98 -10.45
C ALA A 253 1.03 21.53 -11.04
N GLY A 254 0.97 22.11 -12.25
CA GLY A 254 2.07 22.92 -12.76
C GLY A 254 2.21 24.23 -11.99
N GLY A 255 3.42 24.78 -11.94
CA GLY A 255 3.66 26.09 -11.34
C GLY A 255 3.21 27.22 -12.27
N ASP A 256 2.82 28.35 -11.70
CA ASP A 256 2.45 29.52 -12.47
C ASP A 256 3.66 30.08 -13.24
N GLY A 257 3.41 30.72 -14.38
CA GLY A 257 4.43 31.47 -15.09
C GLY A 257 4.82 32.74 -14.35
N GLY A 258 6.09 33.15 -14.47
CA GLY A 258 6.59 34.38 -13.88
C GLY A 258 6.05 35.61 -14.59
N TYR A 259 5.83 36.70 -13.85
CA TYR A 259 5.43 37.97 -14.46
C TYR A 259 6.54 38.55 -15.34
N GLY A 260 6.18 39.23 -16.42
CA GLY A 260 7.14 40.00 -17.19
C GLY A 260 7.69 41.20 -16.40
N GLY A 261 8.91 41.61 -16.72
CA GLY A 261 9.53 42.77 -16.11
C GLY A 261 8.90 44.09 -16.57
N PRO A 262 8.94 45.15 -15.76
CA PRO A 262 8.43 46.45 -16.17
C PRO A 262 9.26 47.02 -17.35
N GLY A 263 8.64 47.78 -18.24
CA GLY A 263 9.38 48.50 -19.27
C GLY A 263 10.21 49.66 -18.72
N GLY A 264 11.18 50.13 -19.49
CA GLY A 264 12.02 51.27 -19.13
C GLY A 264 11.22 52.58 -19.07
N THR A 265 11.68 53.53 -18.27
CA THR A 265 11.03 54.85 -18.12
C THR A 265 11.44 55.82 -19.22
N ASP A 266 10.57 56.81 -19.48
CA ASP A 266 10.88 57.92 -20.39
C ASP A 266 11.99 58.83 -19.82
N ALA A 267 12.62 59.63 -20.68
CA ALA A 267 13.65 60.59 -20.30
C ALA A 267 13.34 61.94 -20.95
N ARG A 268 12.60 62.77 -20.22
CA ARG A 268 12.09 64.07 -20.70
C ARG A 268 13.16 65.16 -20.66
N PRO A 269 13.14 66.14 -21.59
CA PRO A 269 12.07 66.39 -22.56
C PRO A 269 12.26 65.72 -23.93
N TYR A 270 13.39 65.08 -24.20
CA TYR A 270 13.74 64.68 -25.56
C TYR A 270 13.32 63.24 -25.90
N CYS A 271 13.32 62.32 -24.93
CA CYS A 271 12.83 60.95 -25.14
C CYS A 271 11.45 60.74 -24.52
N TRP A 272 10.47 60.53 -25.40
CA TRP A 272 9.09 60.26 -25.04
C TRP A 272 8.78 58.77 -25.15
N GLY A 273 7.91 58.27 -24.26
CA GLY A 273 7.44 56.89 -24.27
C GLY A 273 8.17 55.99 -23.27
N ALA A 274 7.39 55.14 -22.59
CA ALA A 274 7.88 54.07 -21.74
C ALA A 274 8.00 52.77 -22.54
N GLY A 275 8.91 51.89 -22.13
CA GLY A 275 8.96 50.54 -22.64
C GLY A 275 7.71 49.76 -22.26
N ASN A 276 7.39 48.71 -23.02
CA ASN A 276 6.32 47.80 -22.64
C ASN A 276 6.78 46.87 -21.52
N THR A 277 5.85 46.46 -20.66
CA THR A 277 6.06 45.33 -19.76
C THR A 277 6.36 44.08 -20.59
N GLY A 278 7.34 43.29 -20.17
CA GLY A 278 7.62 41.99 -20.76
C GLY A 278 6.40 41.06 -20.68
N PRO A 279 6.33 40.03 -21.53
CA PRO A 279 5.26 39.04 -21.44
C PRO A 279 5.41 38.20 -20.16
N THR A 280 4.28 37.80 -19.58
CA THR A 280 4.24 36.78 -18.52
C THR A 280 4.65 35.43 -19.12
N GLY A 281 5.47 34.68 -18.39
CA GLY A 281 5.88 33.34 -18.80
C GLY A 281 4.69 32.36 -18.83
N PRO A 282 4.80 31.25 -19.57
CA PRO A 282 3.77 30.22 -19.55
C PRO A 282 3.76 29.47 -18.22
N ALA A 283 2.58 28.99 -17.81
CA ALA A 283 2.45 28.04 -16.70
C ALA A 283 3.07 26.68 -17.05
N GLY A 284 3.51 25.97 -16.02
CA GLY A 284 3.97 24.59 -16.13
C GLY A 284 2.82 23.63 -16.44
N GLN A 285 3.15 22.50 -17.05
CA GLN A 285 2.17 21.45 -17.30
C GLN A 285 1.87 20.68 -16.00
N PRO A 286 0.62 20.22 -15.76
CA PRO A 286 0.32 19.28 -14.69
C PRO A 286 1.10 17.97 -14.83
N GLY A 287 1.40 17.33 -13.70
CA GLY A 287 1.99 16.00 -13.67
C GLY A 287 0.99 14.90 -14.04
N GLY A 288 1.49 13.77 -14.55
CA GLY A 288 0.68 12.58 -14.78
C GLY A 288 0.30 11.87 -13.48
N GLY A 289 -0.82 11.14 -13.48
CA GLY A 289 -1.17 10.24 -12.38
C GLY A 289 -0.21 9.05 -12.27
N GLY A 290 -0.13 8.45 -11.08
CA GLY A 290 0.62 7.23 -10.84
C GLY A 290 -0.05 6.00 -11.45
N ALA A 291 0.64 4.87 -11.43
CA ALA A 291 0.07 3.59 -11.81
C ALA A 291 -0.74 2.99 -10.63
N PRO A 292 -1.88 2.31 -10.88
CA PRO A 292 -2.59 1.58 -9.84
C PRO A 292 -1.74 0.41 -9.32
N GLY A 293 -1.93 0.08 -8.05
CA GLY A 293 -1.34 -1.11 -7.46
C GLY A 293 -1.89 -2.38 -8.09
N GLN A 294 -1.06 -3.44 -8.16
CA GLN A 294 -1.52 -4.74 -8.62
C GLN A 294 -2.29 -5.45 -7.51
N VAL A 295 -3.36 -6.16 -7.88
CA VAL A 295 -4.05 -7.09 -6.98
C VAL A 295 -3.12 -8.27 -6.66
N GLY A 296 -3.19 -8.79 -5.44
CA GLY A 296 -2.46 -9.99 -5.05
C GLY A 296 -2.96 -11.25 -5.75
N SER A 297 -2.28 -12.36 -5.53
CA SER A 297 -2.76 -13.67 -5.96
C SER A 297 -3.70 -14.28 -4.91
N PRO A 298 -4.80 -14.95 -5.31
CA PRO A 298 -5.62 -15.70 -4.36
C PRO A 298 -4.80 -16.81 -3.71
N GLY A 299 -5.17 -17.13 -2.47
CA GLY A 299 -4.56 -18.23 -1.73
C GLY A 299 -5.10 -19.60 -2.15
N VAL A 300 -4.57 -20.65 -1.54
CA VAL A 300 -4.92 -22.04 -1.89
C VAL A 300 -5.41 -22.79 -0.66
N TYR A 301 -6.48 -23.56 -0.84
CA TYR A 301 -7.03 -24.43 0.20
C TYR A 301 -6.75 -25.90 -0.12
N TYR A 302 -6.03 -26.57 0.78
CA TYR A 302 -5.78 -28.01 0.75
C TYR A 302 -6.53 -28.72 1.87
N PHE A 303 -7.04 -29.92 1.60
CA PHE A 303 -7.53 -30.83 2.64
C PHE A 303 -7.06 -32.26 2.39
N GLY A 304 -6.76 -33.00 3.45
CA GLY A 304 -6.23 -34.34 3.35
C GLY A 304 -6.54 -35.19 4.56
N GLY A 305 -6.53 -36.50 4.32
CA GLY A 305 -6.82 -37.53 5.29
C GLY A 305 -5.58 -38.28 5.75
N LEU A 306 -5.48 -38.59 7.03
CA LEU A 306 -4.62 -39.64 7.56
C LEU A 306 -5.46 -40.82 8.05
N SER A 307 -4.83 -41.98 8.20
CA SER A 307 -5.48 -43.10 8.88
C SER A 307 -5.82 -42.71 10.32
N SER A 308 -6.92 -43.25 10.87
CA SER A 308 -7.36 -42.95 12.23
C SER A 308 -6.28 -43.25 13.28
N ASP A 309 -5.40 -44.21 13.02
CA ASP A 309 -4.31 -44.56 13.93
C ASP A 309 -3.13 -43.61 13.80
N ASP A 310 -2.85 -43.09 12.60
CA ASP A 310 -1.78 -42.11 12.41
C ASP A 310 -2.17 -40.76 12.96
N ILE A 311 -3.43 -40.33 12.80
CA ILE A 311 -3.87 -39.07 13.40
C ILE A 311 -3.85 -39.11 14.94
N LYS A 312 -4.22 -40.25 15.55
CA LYS A 312 -4.08 -40.48 16.99
C LYS A 312 -2.63 -40.52 17.47
N LYS A 313 -1.66 -40.85 16.61
CA LYS A 313 -0.23 -40.81 16.98
C LYS A 313 0.30 -39.38 16.98
N VAL A 314 -0.27 -38.53 16.13
CA VAL A 314 0.14 -37.13 15.95
C VAL A 314 -0.48 -36.24 17.02
N ILE A 315 -1.73 -36.51 17.39
CA ILE A 315 -2.50 -35.78 18.39
C ILE A 315 -2.54 -36.65 19.66
N LYS A 316 -1.52 -36.56 20.52
CA LYS A 316 -1.40 -37.29 21.80
C LYS A 316 -1.25 -36.37 23.01
#